data_AF-A0A812VDH9-F1
#
_entry.id   AF-A0A812VDH9-F1
#
_cell.length_a   1.000
_cell.length_b   1.000
_cell.length_c   1.000
_cell.angle_alpha   90.00
_cell.angle_beta   90.00
_cell.angle_gamma   90.00
#
_symmetry.space_group_name_H-M   'P 1'
#
loop_
_entity.id
_entity.type
_entity.pdbx_description
1 polymer ?
#
loop_
_entity_poly.entity_id
_entity_poly.type
_entity_poly.pdbx_seq_one_letter_code
_entity_poly.pdbx_strand_id
1 'polypeptide(L)'
;MTDLPCDGVARYAYIGSSIDPNSVSMHAGDPLTVLEKSHDGTWMLIALENGKHGWVPTICLALEPRREQRAESPKSMESPKRVESPKRVESTKSVPTTPAPTCEPT
;
A
#
# COMPACT_ATOMS: atom_id res chain seq x y z
N MET A 1 -13.21 -2.93 -21.50
CA MET A 1 -12.86 -3.83 -20.38
C MET A 1 -12.68 -2.93 -19.18
N THR A 2 -13.77 -2.59 -18.49
CA THR A 2 -13.68 -1.75 -17.29
C THR A 2 -13.28 -2.68 -16.17
N ASP A 3 -12.02 -2.59 -15.70
CA ASP A 3 -11.62 -3.29 -14.48
C ASP A 3 -12.55 -2.76 -13.38
N LEU A 4 -13.42 -3.63 -12.86
CA LEU A 4 -14.41 -3.22 -11.89
C LEU A 4 -13.68 -2.78 -10.62
N PRO A 5 -14.11 -1.68 -9.99
CA PRO A 5 -13.54 -1.29 -8.73
C PRO A 5 -13.80 -2.38 -7.70
N CYS A 6 -12.78 -2.71 -6.90
CA CYS A 6 -12.86 -3.78 -5.93
C CYS A 6 -13.61 -3.26 -4.70
N ASP A 7 -14.75 -3.88 -4.37
CA ASP A 7 -15.43 -3.66 -3.11
C ASP A 7 -14.60 -4.23 -1.94
N GLY A 8 -14.73 -3.60 -0.78
CA GLY A 8 -14.05 -4.00 0.44
C GLY A 8 -14.62 -3.31 1.66
N VAL A 9 -14.01 -3.59 2.81
CA VAL A 9 -14.39 -2.96 4.07
C VAL A 9 -13.16 -2.41 4.79
N ALA A 10 -13.35 -1.34 5.55
CA ALA A 10 -12.31 -0.82 6.43
C ALA A 10 -12.05 -1.84 7.55
N ARG A 11 -10.84 -2.38 7.62
CA ARG A 11 -10.43 -3.28 8.71
C ARG A 11 -10.25 -2.51 10.02
N TYR A 12 -9.69 -1.31 9.92
CA TYR A 12 -9.40 -0.44 11.05
C TYR A 12 -9.97 0.95 10.78
N ALA A 13 -10.32 1.66 11.85
CA ALA A 13 -10.64 3.08 11.73
C ALA A 13 -9.37 3.83 11.31
N TYR A 14 -9.53 4.77 10.40
CA TYR A 14 -8.47 5.67 9.97
C TYR A 14 -8.99 7.10 10.07
N ILE A 15 -8.25 7.95 10.76
CA ILE A 15 -8.56 9.38 10.84
C ILE A 15 -7.71 10.04 9.77
N GLY A 16 -8.37 10.71 8.82
CA GLY A 16 -7.69 11.49 7.79
C GLY A 16 -6.68 12.44 8.43
N SER A 17 -5.54 12.57 7.78
CA SER A 17 -4.48 13.50 8.17
C SER A 17 -4.95 14.93 7.88
N SER A 18 -4.91 15.81 8.87
CA SER A 18 -5.15 17.25 8.66
C SER A 18 -4.12 17.90 7.73
N ILE A 19 -3.00 17.21 7.48
CA ILE A 19 -1.91 17.65 6.61
C ILE A 19 -2.21 17.28 5.15
N ASP A 20 -2.91 16.15 4.93
CA ASP A 20 -3.20 15.62 3.60
C ASP A 20 -4.68 15.83 3.26
N PRO A 21 -5.05 16.86 2.49
CA PRO A 21 -6.45 17.15 2.16
C PRO A 21 -7.09 16.05 1.30
N ASN A 22 -6.27 15.18 0.70
CA ASN A 22 -6.72 14.04 -0.09
C ASN A 22 -6.93 12.77 0.75
N SER A 23 -6.74 12.83 2.07
CA SER A 23 -7.01 11.70 2.97
C SER A 23 -8.48 11.72 3.44
N VAL A 24 -9.03 10.54 3.73
CA VAL A 24 -10.42 10.41 4.16
C VAL A 24 -10.52 9.64 5.47
N SER A 25 -11.34 10.14 6.40
CA SER A 25 -11.63 9.43 7.64
C SER A 25 -12.70 8.36 7.43
N MET A 26 -12.50 7.18 8.03
CA MET A 26 -13.40 6.03 8.00
C MET A 26 -13.40 5.29 9.33
N HIS A 27 -14.48 4.57 9.61
CA HIS A 27 -14.57 3.69 10.77
C HIS A 27 -14.31 2.23 10.37
N ALA A 28 -13.87 1.40 11.32
CA ALA A 28 -13.75 -0.03 11.09
C ALA A 28 -15.14 -0.61 10.75
N GLY A 29 -15.22 -1.39 9.68
CA GLY A 29 -16.45 -1.95 9.14
C GLY A 29 -17.12 -1.08 8.08
N ASP A 30 -16.64 0.15 7.81
CA ASP A 30 -17.24 0.96 6.74
C ASP A 30 -17.07 0.28 5.37
N PRO A 31 -18.16 0.15 4.60
CA PRO A 31 -18.07 -0.33 3.22
C PRO A 31 -17.37 0.72 2.36
N LEU A 32 -16.48 0.26 1.50
CA LEU A 32 -15.70 1.10 0.62
C LEU A 32 -15.41 0.41 -0.70
N THR A 33 -15.03 1.22 -1.66
CA THR A 33 -14.72 0.80 -3.01
C THR A 33 -13.34 1.31 -3.37
N VAL A 34 -12.42 0.43 -3.72
CA VAL A 34 -11.06 0.80 -4.15
C VAL A 34 -11.11 1.29 -5.58
N LEU A 35 -10.69 2.54 -5.78
CA LEU A 35 -10.60 3.20 -7.06
C LEU A 35 -9.21 3.02 -7.67
N GLU A 36 -8.18 3.24 -6.87
CA GLU A 36 -6.78 3.22 -7.32
C GLU A 36 -5.85 2.76 -6.21
N LYS A 37 -4.66 2.28 -6.59
CA LYS A 37 -3.58 1.92 -5.68
C LYS A 37 -2.36 2.77 -6.04
N SER A 38 -1.67 3.28 -5.03
CA SER A 38 -0.40 3.96 -5.23
C SER A 38 0.65 2.99 -5.77
N HIS A 39 1.62 3.51 -6.51
CA HIS A 39 2.71 2.73 -7.13
C HIS A 39 3.41 1.79 -6.14
N ASP A 40 3.65 2.26 -4.91
CA ASP A 40 4.34 1.48 -3.87
C ASP A 40 3.41 0.50 -3.14
N GLY A 41 2.10 0.52 -3.43
CA GLY A 41 1.10 -0.35 -2.82
C GLY A 41 0.76 -0.04 -1.35
N THR A 42 1.40 0.97 -0.75
CA THR A 42 1.17 1.38 0.65
C THR A 42 -0.15 2.12 0.84
N TRP A 43 -0.62 2.82 -0.20
CA TRP A 43 -1.81 3.65 -0.16
C TRP A 43 -2.81 3.21 -1.22
N MET A 44 -4.09 3.35 -0.90
CA MET A 44 -5.20 3.10 -1.80
C MET A 44 -6.19 4.25 -1.77
N LEU A 45 -6.60 4.69 -2.94
CA LEU A 45 -7.66 5.65 -3.13
C LEU A 45 -8.98 4.89 -3.06
N ILE A 46 -9.80 5.23 -2.08
CA ILE A 46 -11.08 4.57 -1.84
C ILE A 46 -12.22 5.58 -1.93
N ALA A 47 -13.40 5.10 -2.30
CA ALA A 47 -14.66 5.82 -2.19
C ALA A 47 -15.53 5.18 -1.10
N LEU A 48 -16.05 6.02 -0.22
CA LEU A 48 -17.03 5.64 0.81
C LEU A 48 -18.45 5.81 0.28
N GLU A 49 -19.42 5.15 0.92
CA GLU A 49 -20.84 5.27 0.57
C GLU A 49 -21.39 6.70 0.71
N ASN A 50 -20.80 7.51 1.60
CA ASN A 50 -21.13 8.92 1.78
C ASN A 50 -20.66 9.83 0.61
N GLY A 51 -20.08 9.26 -0.44
CA GLY A 51 -19.57 9.99 -1.61
C GLY A 51 -18.20 10.64 -1.41
N LYS A 52 -17.62 10.58 -0.20
CA LYS A 52 -16.25 11.03 0.03
C LYS A 52 -15.28 10.00 -0.50
N HIS A 53 -14.15 10.48 -1.00
CA HIS A 53 -13.05 9.64 -1.43
C HIS A 53 -11.74 10.19 -0.89
N GLY A 54 -10.75 9.32 -0.77
CA GLY A 54 -9.43 9.73 -0.34
C GLY A 54 -8.48 8.57 -0.17
N TRP A 55 -7.23 8.92 0.08
CA TRP A 55 -6.14 7.99 0.28
C TRP A 55 -6.14 7.47 1.71
N VAL A 56 -6.07 6.16 1.83
CA VAL A 56 -5.88 5.46 3.10
C VAL A 56 -4.78 4.41 2.98
N PRO A 57 -4.16 4.02 4.11
CA PRO A 57 -3.17 2.97 4.10
C PRO A 57 -3.82 1.64 3.74
N THR A 58 -3.16 0.84 2.89
CA THR A 58 -3.62 -0.52 2.54
C THR A 58 -3.81 -1.39 3.77
N ILE A 59 -3.00 -1.19 4.82
CA ILE A 59 -3.09 -1.94 6.08
C ILE A 59 -4.40 -1.69 6.84
N CYS A 60 -5.08 -0.56 6.57
CA CYS A 60 -6.37 -0.21 7.16
C CYS A 60 -7.53 -0.90 6.43
N LEU A 61 -7.28 -1.52 5.29
CA LEU A 61 -8.28 -2.13 4.43
C LEU A 61 -8.28 -3.64 4.57
N ALA A 62 -9.47 -4.24 4.57
CA ALA A 62 -9.66 -5.67 4.36
C ALA A 62 -10.22 -5.82 2.94
N LEU A 63 -9.30 -5.90 1.98
CA LEU A 63 -9.65 -6.26 0.62
C LEU A 63 -9.48 -7.76 0.48
N GLU A 64 -10.49 -8.41 -0.06
CA GLU A 64 -10.29 -9.75 -0.56
C GLU A 64 -9.23 -9.65 -1.66
N PRO A 65 -8.08 -10.34 -1.53
CA PRO A 65 -7.14 -10.38 -2.62
C PRO A 65 -7.90 -11.03 -3.78
N ARG A 66 -8.29 -10.23 -4.78
CA ARG A 66 -8.58 -10.76 -6.10
C ARG A 66 -7.35 -11.57 -6.41
N ARG A 67 -7.44 -12.91 -6.34
CA ARG A 67 -6.33 -13.80 -6.66
C ARG A 67 -5.77 -13.23 -7.94
N GLU A 68 -4.59 -12.64 -7.85
CA GLU A 68 -3.84 -12.14 -8.99
C GLU A 68 -4.02 -13.25 -10.01
N GLN A 69 -4.76 -12.96 -11.09
CA GLN A 69 -4.75 -13.88 -12.19
C GLN A 69 -3.30 -13.82 -12.63
N ARG A 70 -2.54 -14.78 -12.12
CA ARG A 70 -1.32 -15.33 -12.67
C ARG A 70 -1.66 -15.67 -14.11
N ALA A 71 -1.70 -14.64 -14.95
CA ALA A 71 -1.55 -14.74 -16.37
C ALA A 71 -0.12 -15.22 -16.57
N GLU A 72 -0.05 -16.54 -16.57
CA GLU A 72 1.03 -17.42 -16.92
C GLU A 72 2.22 -16.79 -17.67
N SER A 73 3.42 -17.08 -17.17
CA SER A 73 4.53 -17.42 -18.05
C SER A 73 5.32 -18.58 -17.43
N PRO A 74 4.96 -19.84 -17.75
CA PRO A 74 5.89 -20.95 -17.69
C PRO A 74 6.75 -20.93 -18.96
N LYS A 75 7.99 -20.46 -18.86
CA LYS A 75 9.06 -20.85 -19.81
C LYS A 75 10.22 -21.39 -18.97
N SER A 76 10.25 -22.72 -18.82
CA SER A 76 11.30 -23.59 -19.38
C SER A 76 12.65 -23.40 -18.68
N MET A 77 12.95 -24.21 -17.67
CA MET A 77 14.00 -25.25 -17.73
C MET A 77 15.27 -24.83 -18.50
N GLU A 78 16.36 -24.58 -17.77
CA GLU A 78 17.58 -25.44 -17.74
C GLU A 78 18.62 -24.82 -16.78
N SER A 79 19.22 -25.64 -15.92
CA SER A 79 20.33 -25.30 -14.97
C SER A 79 21.70 -25.59 -15.66
N PRO A 80 22.91 -25.61 -15.03
CA PRO A 80 23.32 -25.36 -13.62
C PRO A 80 24.75 -24.74 -13.40
N LYS A 81 25.17 -24.67 -12.11
CA LYS A 81 26.57 -24.63 -11.55
C LYS A 81 27.30 -23.27 -11.64
N ARG A 82 28.11 -22.78 -10.68
CA ARG A 82 28.64 -23.24 -9.37
C ARG A 82 29.61 -22.13 -8.86
N VAL A 83 29.65 -21.91 -7.54
CA VAL A 83 30.75 -21.31 -6.72
C VAL A 83 31.01 -19.80 -6.95
N GLU A 84 30.97 -18.91 -5.96
CA GLU A 84 31.82 -18.90 -4.76
C GLU A 84 31.20 -17.99 -3.65
N SER A 85 31.29 -18.43 -2.40
CA SER A 85 31.12 -17.59 -1.19
C SER A 85 32.48 -17.58 -0.46
N PRO A 86 32.77 -16.73 0.54
CA PRO A 86 32.12 -15.48 1.01
C PRO A 86 33.14 -14.33 1.28
N LYS A 87 32.68 -13.09 1.55
CA LYS A 87 33.29 -12.21 2.59
C LYS A 87 32.42 -11.02 2.97
N ARG A 88 31.87 -11.09 4.20
CA ARG A 88 31.83 -10.08 5.28
C ARG A 88 31.78 -8.59 4.91
N VAL A 89 30.72 -7.90 5.38
CA VAL A 89 30.74 -6.65 6.18
C VAL A 89 29.40 -6.57 6.94
N GLU A 90 29.39 -6.80 8.25
CA GLU A 90 29.28 -5.80 9.32
C GLU A 90 28.06 -4.86 9.25
N SER A 91 27.25 -5.00 10.31
CA SER A 91 26.15 -4.16 10.78
C SER A 91 26.16 -2.70 10.33
N THR A 92 25.02 -2.21 9.84
CA THR A 92 24.49 -0.90 10.25
C THR A 92 22.98 -0.81 10.02
N LYS A 93 22.26 -0.64 11.13
CA LYS A 93 20.92 -0.03 11.24
C LYS A 93 20.83 1.23 10.37
N SER A 94 19.81 1.35 9.52
CA SER A 94 19.46 2.62 8.88
C SER A 94 17.97 2.64 8.52
N VAL A 95 17.18 3.15 9.47
CA VAL A 95 15.83 3.66 9.24
C VAL A 95 15.99 4.93 8.40
N PRO A 96 15.31 5.10 7.25
CA PRO A 96 15.24 6.41 6.62
C PRO A 96 14.35 7.32 7.47
N THR A 97 14.98 8.15 8.29
CA THR A 97 14.36 9.35 8.85
C THR A 97 14.27 10.39 7.73
N THR A 98 13.09 10.53 7.13
CA THR A 98 12.77 11.66 6.26
C THR A 98 12.65 12.93 7.13
N PRO A 99 13.27 14.06 6.74
CA PRO A 99 13.43 15.21 7.61
C PRO A 99 12.10 15.89 7.93
N ALA A 100 11.88 16.15 9.22
CA ALA A 100 10.90 17.11 9.69
C ALA A 100 11.33 18.53 9.23
N PRO A 101 10.41 19.38 8.75
CA PRO A 101 10.69 20.80 8.64
C PRO A 101 10.72 21.42 10.05
N THR A 102 11.90 21.83 10.50
CA THR A 102 12.08 22.70 11.67
C THR A 102 11.43 24.05 11.38
N CYS A 103 10.48 24.46 12.21
CA CYS A 103 10.04 25.85 12.30
C CYS A 103 10.32 26.33 13.73
N GLU A 104 11.36 27.15 13.89
CA GLU A 104 11.67 27.88 15.13
C GLU A 104 10.69 29.05 15.31
N PRO A 105 10.22 29.34 16.53
CA PRO A 105 9.50 30.59 16.82
C PRO A 105 10.50 31.72 17.16
N THR A 106 10.33 32.88 16.52
CA THR A 106 10.95 34.18 16.90
C THR A 106 10.16 34.85 18.02
#